data_AF-A0A6G4ZV48-F1
#
_entry.id   AF-A0A6G4ZV48-F1
#
_cell.length_a   1.000
_cell.length_b   1.000
_cell.length_c   1.000
_cell.angle_alpha   90.00
_cell.angle_beta   90.00
_cell.angle_gamma   90.00
#
_symmetry.space_group_name_H-M   'P 1'
#
loop_
_entity.id
_entity.type
_entity.pdbx_description
1 polymer ?
#
loop_
_entity_poly.entity_id
_entity_poly.type
_entity_poly.pdbx_seq_one_letter_code
_entity_poly.pdbx_strand_id
1 'polypeptide(L)'
;MEIQKPGDERSIYQKEIQQGVKIFQESFKGLQETKKFPEKKMEYEKAMDESLQAIQDAASALMNQKLIQMKEQLSKDYHVYLDDPTNQNAEKVDKDLDSLRESTK
;
A
#
# COMPACT_ATOMS: atom_id res chain seq x y z
N MET A 1 -21.62 8.23 25.72
CA MET A 1 -20.69 7.42 24.91
C MET A 1 -21.51 6.89 23.76
N GLU A 2 -21.36 7.46 22.57
CA GLU A 2 -22.03 6.93 21.38
C GLU A 2 -21.41 5.59 21.04
N ILE A 3 -22.24 4.56 21.01
CA ILE A 3 -21.84 3.21 20.61
C ILE A 3 -21.68 3.26 19.10
N GLN A 4 -20.43 3.29 18.64
CA GLN A 4 -20.10 3.26 17.22
C GLN A 4 -20.71 1.98 16.62
N LYS A 5 -21.52 2.12 15.55
CA LYS A 5 -22.24 0.98 14.99
C LYS A 5 -21.25 0.10 14.22
N PRO A 6 -21.41 -1.24 14.21
CA PRO A 6 -20.53 -2.17 13.49
C PRO A 6 -20.36 -1.87 11.98
N GLY A 7 -21.28 -1.11 11.37
CA GLY A 7 -21.18 -0.66 9.98
C GLY A 7 -20.19 0.49 9.74
N ASP A 8 -19.93 1.31 10.76
CA ASP A 8 -19.04 2.48 10.65
C ASP A 8 -17.56 2.04 10.64
N GLU A 9 -17.21 1.04 11.45
CA GLU A 9 -15.85 0.49 11.55
C GLU A 9 -15.39 -0.13 10.24
N ARG A 10 -16.27 -0.90 9.56
CA ARG A 10 -15.95 -1.49 8.26
C ARG A 10 -15.62 -0.43 7.21
N SER A 11 -16.39 0.66 7.18
CA SER A 11 -16.16 1.80 6.29
C SER A 11 -14.85 2.53 6.64
N ILE A 12 -14.51 2.66 7.93
CA ILE A 12 -13.24 3.26 8.37
C ILE A 12 -12.06 2.45 7.85
N TYR A 13 -12.03 1.13 8.11
CA TYR A 13 -10.92 0.29 7.67
C TYR A 13 -10.79 0.22 6.14
N GLN A 14 -11.90 0.22 5.41
CA GLN A 14 -11.85 0.32 3.94
C GLN A 14 -11.20 1.64 3.47
N LYS A 15 -11.54 2.77 4.12
CA LYS A 15 -10.89 4.06 3.82
C LYS A 15 -9.42 4.07 4.18
N GLU A 16 -9.04 3.46 5.30
CA GLU A 16 -7.63 3.34 5.70
C GLU A 16 -6.82 2.53 4.68
N ILE A 17 -7.37 1.43 4.16
CA ILE A 17 -6.72 0.68 3.08
C ILE A 17 -6.59 1.54 1.82
N GLN A 18 -7.66 2.21 1.40
CA GLN A 18 -7.63 3.08 0.21
C GLN A 18 -6.61 4.21 0.36
N GLN A 19 -6.51 4.80 1.55
CA GLN A 19 -5.54 5.85 1.85
C GLN A 19 -4.11 5.29 1.86
N GLY A 20 -3.90 4.11 2.45
CA GLY A 20 -2.60 3.42 2.39
C GLY A 20 -2.18 3.14 0.94
N VAL A 21 -3.07 2.61 0.10
CA VAL A 21 -2.79 2.37 -1.32
C VAL A 21 -2.42 3.66 -2.05
N LYS A 22 -3.13 4.76 -1.76
CA LYS A 22 -2.84 6.06 -2.37
C LYS A 22 -1.46 6.57 -1.97
N ILE A 23 -1.13 6.56 -0.67
CA ILE A 23 0.17 6.99 -0.15
C ILE A 23 1.28 6.13 -0.78
N PHE A 24 1.10 4.82 -0.80
CA PHE A 24 2.04 3.90 -1.44
C PHE A 24 2.28 4.31 -2.91
N GLN A 25 1.20 4.50 -3.68
CA GLN A 25 1.30 4.80 -5.10
C GLN A 25 1.98 6.16 -5.38
N GLU A 26 1.70 7.17 -4.57
CA GLU A 26 2.34 8.50 -4.70
C GLU A 26 3.82 8.42 -4.36
N SER A 27 4.18 7.73 -3.28
CA SER A 27 5.57 7.51 -2.87
C SER A 27 6.35 6.63 -3.84
N PHE A 28 5.72 5.62 -4.43
CA PHE A 28 6.34 4.76 -5.43
C PHE A 28 6.69 5.52 -6.72
N LYS A 29 5.79 6.40 -7.18
CA LYS A 29 6.08 7.33 -8.28
C LYS A 29 7.22 8.27 -7.93
N GLY A 30 7.22 8.82 -6.71
CA GLY A 30 8.32 9.63 -6.19
C GLY A 30 9.66 8.88 -6.21
N LEU A 31 9.67 7.62 -5.76
CA LEU A 31 10.83 6.75 -5.75
C LEU A 31 11.39 6.53 -7.17
N GLN A 32 10.54 6.30 -8.16
CA GLN A 32 10.93 6.15 -9.57
C GLN A 32 11.63 7.42 -10.11
N GLU A 33 11.31 8.60 -9.56
CA GLU A 33 11.90 9.89 -9.93
C GLU A 33 13.16 10.25 -9.14
N THR A 34 13.57 9.46 -8.14
CA THR A 34 14.71 9.77 -7.25
C THR A 34 16.07 9.86 -7.95
N LYS A 35 16.18 9.45 -9.22
CA LYS A 35 17.33 9.81 -10.07
C LYS A 35 17.59 11.32 -10.08
N LYS A 36 16.54 12.14 -9.90
CA LYS A 36 16.60 13.60 -9.81
C LYS A 36 16.75 14.12 -8.37
N PHE A 37 16.30 13.35 -7.38
CA PHE A 37 16.28 13.72 -5.95
C PHE A 37 16.68 12.53 -5.05
N PRO A 38 17.96 12.11 -5.05
CA PRO A 38 18.41 10.94 -4.29
C PRO A 38 18.18 11.08 -2.78
N GLU A 39 18.20 12.30 -2.26
CA GLU A 39 17.98 12.61 -0.85
C GLU A 39 16.56 12.25 -0.37
N LYS A 40 15.59 12.18 -1.28
CA LYS A 40 14.20 11.83 -0.98
C LYS A 40 13.92 10.33 -1.01
N LYS A 41 14.88 9.51 -1.48
CA LYS A 41 14.71 8.07 -1.60
C LYS A 41 14.22 7.43 -0.30
N MET A 42 14.91 7.74 0.80
CA MET A 42 14.57 7.20 2.13
C MET A 42 13.19 7.66 2.62
N GLU A 43 12.77 8.89 2.28
CA GLU A 43 11.45 9.41 2.64
C GLU A 43 10.34 8.64 1.92
N TYR A 44 10.52 8.39 0.62
CA TYR A 44 9.56 7.61 -0.15
C TYR A 44 9.48 6.16 0.33
N GLU A 45 10.63 5.49 0.53
CA GLU A 45 10.69 4.12 1.07
C GLU A 45 9.95 4.01 2.40
N LYS A 46 10.23 4.94 3.34
CA LYS A 46 9.54 4.98 4.62
C LYS A 46 8.03 5.16 4.47
N ALA A 47 7.59 6.06 3.59
CA ALA A 47 6.16 6.28 3.38
C ALA A 47 5.47 5.03 2.77
N MET A 48 6.15 4.29 1.90
CA MET A 48 5.65 3.00 1.40
C MET A 48 5.57 1.96 2.52
N ASP A 49 6.58 1.82 3.36
CA ASP A 49 6.57 0.88 4.49
C ASP A 49 5.45 1.19 5.50
N GLU A 50 5.29 2.45 5.87
CA GLU A 50 4.21 2.90 6.77
C GLU A 50 2.83 2.64 6.16
N SER A 51 2.68 2.84 4.85
CA SER A 51 1.41 2.57 4.17
C SER A 51 1.09 1.07 4.10
N LEU A 52 2.09 0.19 3.91
CA LEU A 52 1.91 -1.26 3.98
C LEU A 52 1.45 -1.71 5.36
N GLN A 53 1.99 -1.10 6.41
CA GLN A 53 1.56 -1.38 7.78
C GLN A 53 0.10 -0.95 8.00
N ALA A 54 -0.29 0.25 7.57
CA ALA A 54 -1.68 0.70 7.68
C ALA A 54 -2.66 -0.21 6.94
N ILE A 55 -2.30 -0.67 5.73
CA ILE A 55 -3.10 -1.64 4.98
C ILE A 55 -3.22 -2.97 5.75
N GLN A 56 -2.13 -3.47 6.36
CA GLN A 56 -2.16 -4.70 7.16
C GLN A 56 -3.11 -4.56 8.36
N ASP A 57 -2.99 -3.47 9.11
CA ASP A 57 -3.76 -3.26 10.33
C ASP A 57 -5.26 -3.21 10.02
N ALA A 58 -5.64 -2.43 9.00
CA ALA A 58 -7.02 -2.32 8.55
C ALA A 58 -7.55 -3.64 7.94
N ALA A 59 -6.75 -4.35 7.13
CA ALA A 59 -7.14 -5.65 6.59
C ALA A 59 -7.33 -6.71 7.69
N SER A 60 -6.51 -6.67 8.74
CA SER A 60 -6.60 -7.55 9.91
C SER A 60 -7.84 -7.24 10.74
N ALA A 61 -8.14 -5.96 10.97
CA ALA A 61 -9.35 -5.54 11.67
C ALA A 61 -10.62 -5.95 10.92
N LEU A 62 -10.59 -5.95 9.59
CA LEU A 62 -11.66 -6.49 8.74
C LEU A 62 -11.71 -8.02 8.68
N MET A 63 -10.75 -8.72 9.27
CA MET A 63 -10.53 -10.17 9.13
C MET A 63 -10.48 -10.62 7.65
N ASN A 64 -9.99 -9.76 6.75
CA ASN A 64 -10.02 -9.99 5.32
C ASN A 64 -8.70 -10.61 4.84
N GLN A 65 -8.63 -11.94 4.87
CA GLN A 65 -7.44 -12.71 4.47
C GLN A 65 -6.98 -12.43 3.04
N LYS A 66 -7.91 -12.15 2.12
CA LYS A 66 -7.56 -11.81 0.74
C LYS A 66 -6.76 -10.51 0.66
N LEU A 67 -7.16 -9.49 1.42
CA LEU A 67 -6.44 -8.21 1.46
C LEU A 67 -5.07 -8.35 2.13
N ILE A 68 -4.97 -9.19 3.16
CA ILE A 68 -3.68 -9.51 3.80
C ILE A 68 -2.72 -10.13 2.77
N GLN A 69 -3.18 -11.15 2.03
CA GLN A 69 -2.38 -11.80 0.99
C GLN A 69 -1.99 -10.85 -0.15
N MET A 70 -2.91 -9.99 -0.59
CA MET A 70 -2.61 -8.99 -1.63
C MET A 70 -1.56 -7.98 -1.15
N LYS A 71 -1.63 -7.55 0.11
CA LYS A 71 -0.60 -6.67 0.69
C LYS A 71 0.75 -7.37 0.82
N GLU A 72 0.77 -8.65 1.23
CA GLU A 72 2.01 -9.44 1.27
C GLU A 72 2.67 -9.56 -0.11
N GLN A 73 1.87 -9.79 -1.16
CA GLN A 73 2.37 -9.83 -2.54
C GLN A 73 2.90 -8.46 -2.99
N LEU A 74 2.16 -7.37 -2.73
CA LEU A 74 2.62 -6.01 -2.99
C LEU A 74 3.95 -5.71 -2.28
N SER A 75 4.06 -6.07 -1.01
CA SER A 75 5.29 -5.88 -0.23
C SER A 75 6.45 -6.65 -0.84
N LYS A 76 6.23 -7.90 -1.26
CA LYS A 76 7.26 -8.71 -1.92
C LYS A 76 7.72 -8.09 -3.23
N ASP A 77 6.81 -7.73 -4.12
CA ASP A 77 7.17 -7.16 -5.43
C ASP A 77 7.80 -5.78 -5.29
N TYR A 78 7.42 -5.01 -4.27
CA TYR A 78 8.09 -3.78 -3.88
C TYR A 78 9.55 -4.00 -3.46
N HIS A 79 9.83 -4.96 -2.58
CA HIS A 79 11.21 -5.27 -2.17
C HIS A 79 12.05 -5.75 -3.36
N VAL A 80 11.46 -6.57 -4.24
CA VAL A 80 12.12 -6.99 -5.49
C VAL A 80 12.46 -5.77 -6.37
N TYR A 81 11.58 -4.78 -6.45
CA TYR A 81 11.87 -3.54 -7.17
C TYR A 81 12.99 -2.71 -6.52
N LEU A 82 13.06 -2.65 -5.19
CA LEU A 82 14.15 -1.95 -4.49
C LEU A 82 15.53 -2.56 -4.80
N ASP A 83 15.58 -3.89 -4.88
CA ASP A 83 16.80 -4.62 -5.20
C ASP A 83 17.15 -4.53 -6.70
N ASP A 84 16.15 -4.58 -7.58
CA ASP A 84 16.30 -4.56 -9.04
C ASP A 84 15.23 -3.66 -9.71
N PRO A 85 15.50 -2.34 -9.86
CA PRO A 85 14.51 -1.36 -10.30
C PRO A 85 14.31 -1.36 -11.82
N THR A 86 13.79 -2.47 -12.35
CA THR A 86 13.42 -2.65 -13.75
C THR A 86 11.96 -2.25 -14.00
N ASN A 87 11.63 -1.93 -15.26
CA ASN A 87 10.25 -1.67 -15.67
C ASN A 87 9.34 -2.87 -15.37
N GLN A 88 9.84 -4.09 -15.55
CA GLN A 88 9.06 -5.31 -15.25
C GLN A 88 8.72 -5.42 -13.76
N ASN A 89 9.64 -5.07 -12.86
CA ASN A 89 9.36 -5.09 -11.43
C ASN A 89 8.44 -3.92 -11.02
N ALA A 90 8.56 -2.76 -11.68
CA ALA A 90 7.63 -1.65 -11.49
C ALA A 90 6.18 -2.01 -11.89
N GLU A 91 6.01 -2.66 -13.05
CA GLU A 91 4.69 -3.09 -13.53
C GLU A 91 4.00 -4.08 -12.58
N LYS A 92 4.78 -4.94 -11.88
CA LYS A 92 4.23 -5.82 -10.84
C LYS A 92 3.68 -5.04 -9.66
N VAL A 93 4.45 -4.08 -9.15
CA VAL A 93 4.02 -3.20 -8.06
C VAL A 93 2.75 -2.44 -8.45
N ASP A 94 2.71 -1.86 -9.65
CA ASP A 94 1.53 -1.14 -10.15
C ASP A 94 0.29 -2.05 -10.26
N LYS A 95 0.47 -3.28 -10.76
CA LYS A 95 -0.61 -4.27 -10.87
C LYS A 95 -1.15 -4.69 -9.50
N ASP A 96 -0.27 -4.87 -8.53
CA ASP A 96 -0.65 -5.22 -7.16
C ASP A 96 -1.43 -4.07 -6.49
N LEU A 97 -0.99 -2.82 -6.69
CA LEU A 97 -1.70 -1.63 -6.22
C LEU A 97 -3.09 -1.51 -6.83
N ASP A 98 -3.21 -1.71 -8.14
CA ASP A 98 -4.50 -1.68 -8.83
C ASP A 98 -5.44 -2.77 -8.31
N SER A 99 -4.93 -3.99 -8.11
CA SER A 99 -5.69 -5.12 -7.55
C SER A 99 -6.19 -4.84 -6.12
N LEU A 100 -5.34 -4.25 -5.28
CA LEU A 100 -5.69 -3.90 -3.90
C LEU A 100 -6.73 -2.77 -3.86
N ARG A 101 -6.59 -1.76 -4.72
CA ARG A 101 -7.56 -0.66 -4.88
C ARG A 101 -8.92 -1.17 -5.33
N GLU A 102 -8.97 -2.08 -6.30
CA GLU A 102 -10.22 -2.65 -6.80
C GLU A 102 -10.92 -3.54 -5.76
N SER A 103 -10.14 -4.21 -4.92
CA SER A 103 -10.66 -5.09 -3.85
C SER A 103 -11.29 -4.33 -2.68
N THR A 104 -11.18 -3.00 -2.67
CA THR A 104 -11.69 -2.11 -1.61
C THR A 104 -12.70 -1.08 -2.10
N LYS A 105 -13.15 -1.19 -3.36
CA LYS A 105 -14.32 -0.47 -3.89
C LYS A 105 -15.62 -1.14 -3.43
#